data_AF-A0A967T182-F1
#
_entry.id   AF-A0A967T182-F1
#
_cell.length_a   1.000
_cell.length_b   1.000
_cell.length_c   1.000
_cell.angle_alpha   90.00
_cell.angle_beta   90.00
_cell.angle_gamma   90.00
#
_symmetry.space_group_name_H-M   'P 1'
#
loop_
_entity.id
_entity.type
_entity.pdbx_description
1 polymer ?
#
loop_
_entity_poly.entity_id
_entity_poly.type
_entity_poly.pdbx_seq_one_letter_code
_entity_poly.pdbx_strand_id
1 'polypeptide(L)'
;VLAVWEDRSGTNGKHVIQGSVSFDGGINWTTPVTLTDTTRTSRWVQLRYHDGVIHMIWIDILSGTRGPIMYRNSSDFGITWSTPINITPTNSNSTRINMFVKESAIYVVAASGGVNDREVLF
;
A
#
# COMPACT_ATOMS: atom_id res chain seq x y z
N VAL A 1 4.72 0.55 17.27
CA VAL A 1 5.40 1.03 16.04
C VAL A 1 5.15 0.01 14.94
N LEU A 2 4.82 0.45 13.73
CA LEU A 2 4.67 -0.42 12.57
C LEU A 2 5.75 -0.06 11.54
N ALA A 3 6.48 -1.06 11.06
CA ALA A 3 7.40 -0.95 9.93
C ALA A 3 6.82 -1.72 8.74
N VAL A 4 6.84 -1.12 7.55
CA VAL A 4 6.39 -1.74 6.30
C VAL A 4 7.39 -1.42 5.20
N TRP A 5 7.76 -2.43 4.42
CA TRP A 5 8.80 -2.30 3.40
C TRP A 5 8.51 -3.13 2.15
N GLU A 6 9.15 -2.75 1.05
CA GLU A 6 9.22 -3.56 -0.16
C GLU A 6 10.31 -4.62 0.04
N ASP A 7 9.90 -5.89 0.18
CA ASP A 7 10.80 -7.03 0.13
C ASP A 7 10.95 -7.50 -1.33
N ARG A 8 12.20 -7.53 -1.81
CA ARG A 8 12.54 -7.91 -3.18
C ARG A 8 12.96 -9.38 -3.30
N SER A 9 12.96 -10.12 -2.20
CA SER A 9 13.30 -11.53 -2.15
C SER A 9 12.12 -12.48 -2.36
N GLY A 10 10.94 -11.95 -2.72
CA GLY A 10 9.73 -12.74 -2.93
C GLY A 10 9.84 -13.77 -4.05
N THR A 11 8.90 -14.71 -4.04
CA THR A 11 8.87 -15.86 -4.96
C THR A 11 8.99 -15.42 -6.43
N ASN A 12 9.78 -16.14 -7.23
CA ASN A 12 9.99 -15.85 -8.66
C ASN A 12 10.50 -14.42 -8.94
N GLY A 13 11.23 -13.81 -8.00
CA GLY A 13 11.75 -12.45 -8.11
C GLY A 13 10.69 -11.36 -8.03
N LYS A 14 9.48 -11.69 -7.55
CA LYS A 14 8.41 -10.71 -7.33
C LYS A 14 8.66 -9.96 -6.05
N HIS A 15 8.48 -8.64 -6.08
CA HIS A 15 8.52 -7.85 -4.86
C HIS A 15 7.18 -7.93 -4.15
N VAL A 16 7.20 -8.03 -2.82
CA VAL A 16 6.00 -8.01 -1.98
C VAL A 16 6.13 -6.92 -0.94
N ILE A 17 5.01 -6.50 -0.35
CA ILE A 17 5.05 -5.63 0.81
C ILE A 17 5.01 -6.50 2.07
N GLN A 18 6.00 -6.33 2.94
CA GLN A 18 6.04 -6.97 4.26
C GLN A 18 5.81 -5.95 5.37
N GLY A 19 5.31 -6.43 6.51
CA GLY A 19 5.16 -5.62 7.70
C GLY A 19 5.60 -6.35 8.97
N SER A 20 6.07 -5.58 9.95
CA SER A 20 6.38 -6.05 11.30
C SER A 20 5.99 -4.98 12.32
N VAL A 21 5.49 -5.42 13.47
CA VAL A 21 5.02 -4.55 14.55
C VAL A 21 5.96 -4.68 15.75
N SER A 22 6.20 -3.56 16.41
CA SER A 22 6.85 -3.49 17.71
C SER A 22 5.89 -2.86 18.73
N PHE A 23 5.76 -3.52 19.88
CA PHE A 23 4.93 -3.07 21.00
C PHE A 23 5.72 -2.39 22.12
N ASP A 24 7.05 -2.32 21.98
CA ASP A 24 7.99 -1.85 23.01
C ASP A 24 8.87 -0.69 22.51
N GLY A 25 8.32 0.15 21.63
CA GLY A 25 9.00 1.36 21.15
C GLY A 25 10.10 1.10 20.11
N GLY A 26 10.10 -0.06 19.45
CA GLY A 26 11.04 -0.41 18.38
C GLY A 26 12.21 -1.27 18.84
N ILE A 27 12.18 -1.80 20.07
CA ILE A 27 13.25 -2.65 20.62
C ILE A 27 13.14 -4.07 20.05
N ASN A 28 11.95 -4.67 20.16
CA ASN A 28 11.65 -5.98 19.58
C ASN A 28 10.56 -5.86 18.52
N TRP A 29 10.65 -6.75 17.52
CA TRP A 29 9.79 -6.76 16.36
C TRP A 29 9.19 -8.15 16.17
N THR A 30 7.93 -8.22 15.77
CA THR A 30 7.31 -9.50 15.40
C THR A 30 7.96 -10.08 14.15
N THR A 31 7.81 -11.38 13.94
CA THR A 31 8.15 -12.00 12.65
C THR A 31 7.43 -11.26 11.52
N PRO A 32 8.13 -10.85 10.44
CA PRO A 32 7.50 -10.18 9.32
C PRO A 32 6.41 -11.03 8.67
N VAL A 33 5.32 -10.36 8.25
CA VAL A 33 4.23 -10.99 7.51
C VAL A 33 4.08 -10.35 6.13
N THR A 34 3.75 -11.15 5.13
CA THR A 34 3.45 -10.65 3.77
C THR A 34 2.06 -10.01 3.76
N LEU A 35 1.98 -8.77 3.30
CA LEU A 35 0.77 -7.96 3.30
C LEU A 35 0.09 -7.84 1.92
N THR A 36 0.68 -8.45 0.88
CA THR A 36 0.20 -8.40 -0.50
C THR A 36 0.14 -9.79 -1.13
N ASP A 37 -0.51 -9.88 -2.28
CA ASP A 37 -0.49 -11.09 -3.11
C ASP A 37 0.94 -11.40 -3.59
N THR A 38 1.31 -12.69 -3.63
CA THR A 38 2.66 -13.17 -3.99
C THR A 38 2.82 -13.53 -5.47
N THR A 39 1.73 -13.56 -6.24
CA THR A 39 1.71 -13.89 -7.68
C THR A 39 2.12 -12.71 -8.57
N ARG A 40 2.16 -11.50 -8.01
CA ARG A 40 2.46 -10.24 -8.70
C ARG A 40 3.45 -9.40 -7.90
N THR A 41 4.02 -8.39 -8.54
CA THR A 41 4.94 -7.45 -7.87
C THR A 41 4.14 -6.30 -7.26
N SER A 42 4.36 -5.99 -5.99
CA SER A 42 3.73 -4.88 -5.26
C SER A 42 4.81 -3.88 -4.81
N ARG A 43 4.60 -2.58 -5.06
CA ARG A 43 5.63 -1.54 -4.85
C ARG A 43 5.07 -0.20 -4.36
N TRP A 44 5.99 0.65 -3.92
CA TRP A 44 5.74 2.05 -3.55
C TRP A 44 4.67 2.21 -2.46
N VAL A 45 4.76 1.37 -1.43
CA VAL A 45 3.85 1.42 -0.29
C VAL A 45 3.85 2.80 0.40
N GLN A 46 2.68 3.25 0.83
CA GLN A 46 2.49 4.41 1.70
C GLN A 46 1.55 4.05 2.85
N LEU A 47 1.78 4.68 4.01
CA LEU A 47 0.96 4.53 5.20
C LEU A 47 0.50 5.88 5.75
N ARG A 48 -0.72 5.93 6.28
CA ARG A 48 -1.22 7.01 7.14
C ARG A 48 -1.98 6.42 8.33
N TYR A 49 -1.83 7.04 9.49
CA TYR A 49 -2.63 6.75 10.67
C TYR A 49 -3.60 7.90 10.91
N HIS A 50 -4.87 7.58 11.08
CA HIS A 50 -5.92 8.55 11.35
C HIS A 50 -7.08 7.87 12.07
N ASP A 51 -7.60 8.51 13.12
CA ASP A 51 -8.79 8.06 13.87
C ASP A 51 -8.77 6.58 14.27
N GLY A 52 -7.64 6.09 14.75
CA GLY A 52 -7.50 4.69 15.19
C GLY A 52 -7.21 3.70 14.06
N VAL A 53 -7.21 4.13 12.80
CA VAL A 53 -7.05 3.27 11.63
C VAL A 53 -5.73 3.56 10.92
N ILE A 54 -5.02 2.49 10.55
CA ILE A 54 -3.89 2.54 9.65
C ILE A 54 -4.41 2.30 8.23
N HIS A 55 -4.18 3.26 7.35
CA HIS A 55 -4.50 3.19 5.93
C HIS A 55 -3.23 2.88 5.15
N MET A 56 -3.28 1.86 4.29
CA MET A 56 -2.16 1.47 3.45
C MET A 56 -2.56 1.47 1.98
N ILE A 57 -1.71 2.08 1.15
CA ILE A 57 -1.80 1.94 -0.30
C ILE A 57 -0.49 1.45 -0.88
N TRP A 58 -0.57 0.78 -2.03
CA TRP A 58 0.56 0.37 -2.85
C TRP A 58 0.13 0.31 -4.31
N ILE A 59 1.08 0.07 -5.21
CA ILE A 59 0.80 -0.21 -6.63
C ILE A 59 1.16 -1.65 -6.93
N ASP A 60 0.20 -2.36 -7.52
CA ASP A 60 0.48 -3.64 -8.17
C ASP A 60 1.08 -3.41 -9.56
N ILE A 61 2.05 -4.24 -9.94
CA ILE A 61 2.61 -4.28 -11.30
C ILE A 61 1.95 -5.43 -12.04
N LEU A 62 1.21 -5.07 -13.10
CA LEU A 62 0.47 -6.00 -13.95
C LEU A 62 1.15 -6.06 -15.33
N SER A 63 1.48 -7.27 -15.79
CA SER A 63 2.10 -7.51 -17.10
C SER A 63 3.35 -6.65 -17.39
N GLY A 64 4.15 -6.34 -16.36
CA GLY A 64 5.36 -5.51 -16.47
C GLY A 64 5.12 -4.00 -16.45
N THR A 65 3.86 -3.57 -16.38
CA THR A 65 3.48 -2.14 -16.29
C THR A 65 2.90 -1.81 -14.93
N ARG A 66 2.99 -0.54 -14.52
CA ARG A 66 2.34 -0.09 -13.28
C ARG A 66 0.84 -0.23 -13.47
N GLY A 67 0.18 -0.85 -12.49
CA GLY A 67 -1.23 -1.13 -12.52
C GLY A 67 -1.99 -0.33 -11.45
N PRO A 68 -3.00 -0.94 -10.82
CA PRO A 68 -3.89 -0.26 -9.91
C PRO A 68 -3.23 0.20 -8.63
N ILE A 69 -3.79 1.25 -8.04
CA ILE A 69 -3.58 1.56 -6.63
C ILE A 69 -4.47 0.63 -5.84
N MET A 70 -3.85 -0.13 -4.96
CA MET A 70 -4.50 -1.05 -4.06
C MET A 70 -4.54 -0.44 -2.67
N TYR A 71 -5.58 -0.76 -1.92
CA TYR A 71 -5.83 -0.26 -0.57
C TYR A 71 -6.17 -1.39 0.39
N ARG A 72 -5.70 -1.28 1.63
CA ARG A 72 -6.22 -2.03 2.79
C ARG A 72 -5.99 -1.22 4.06
N ASN A 73 -6.70 -1.59 5.13
CA ASN A 73 -6.59 -0.91 6.42
C ASN A 73 -6.47 -1.88 7.59
N SER A 74 -6.08 -1.35 8.74
CA SER A 74 -6.02 -2.05 10.02
C SER A 74 -6.56 -1.15 11.13
N SER A 75 -7.46 -1.68 11.96
CA SER A 75 -8.02 -1.02 13.15
C SER A 75 -7.40 -1.51 14.46
N ASP A 76 -6.39 -2.38 14.39
CA ASP A 76 -5.74 -3.03 15.52
C ASP A 76 -4.21 -2.87 15.48
N PHE A 77 -3.76 -1.68 15.06
CA PHE A 77 -2.35 -1.28 15.04
C PHE A 77 -1.44 -2.15 14.16
N GLY A 78 -1.99 -2.72 13.09
CA GLY A 78 -1.25 -3.51 12.10
C GLY A 78 -1.14 -4.99 12.43
N ILE A 79 -1.86 -5.48 13.45
CA ILE A 79 -1.92 -6.90 13.81
C ILE A 79 -2.71 -7.68 12.75
N THR A 80 -3.90 -7.20 12.41
CA THR A 80 -4.71 -7.72 11.31
C THR A 80 -5.02 -6.62 10.31
N TRP A 81 -5.39 -7.03 9.10
CA TRP A 81 -5.59 -6.12 7.99
C TRP A 81 -6.76 -6.58 7.12
N SER A 82 -7.55 -5.62 6.63
CA SER A 82 -8.68 -5.87 5.73
C SER A 82 -8.23 -6.58 4.44
N THR A 83 -9.17 -7.19 3.73
CA THR A 83 -8.93 -7.67 2.36
C THR A 83 -8.52 -6.49 1.46
N PRO A 84 -7.49 -6.64 0.60
CA PRO A 84 -7.14 -5.64 -0.40
C PRO A 84 -8.29 -5.31 -1.35
N ILE A 85 -8.45 -4.03 -1.68
CA ILE A 85 -9.37 -3.55 -2.73
C ILE A 85 -8.61 -2.67 -3.73
N ASN A 86 -9.03 -2.69 -5.00
CA ASN A 86 -8.55 -1.76 -6.02
C ASN A 86 -9.38 -0.46 -5.92
N ILE A 87 -8.69 0.69 -5.79
CA ILE A 87 -9.34 2.01 -5.69
C ILE A 87 -9.20 2.84 -6.98
N THR A 88 -8.71 2.26 -8.07
CA THR A 88 -8.56 2.90 -9.38
C THR A 88 -9.43 2.24 -10.45
N PRO A 89 -9.76 2.97 -11.54
CA PRO A 89 -10.39 2.37 -12.72
C PRO A 89 -9.58 1.20 -13.30
N THR A 90 -10.28 0.30 -14.00
CA THR A 90 -9.64 -0.81 -14.72
C THR A 90 -8.65 -0.26 -15.76
N ASN A 91 -7.42 -0.77 -15.75
CA ASN A 91 -6.29 -0.38 -16.62
C ASN A 91 -5.54 0.91 -16.24
N SER A 92 -5.61 1.37 -14.99
CA SER A 92 -4.82 2.54 -14.56
C SER A 92 -3.30 2.27 -14.63
N ASN A 93 -2.55 3.24 -15.15
CA ASN A 93 -1.08 3.26 -15.11
C ASN A 93 -0.61 4.26 -14.05
N SER A 94 -0.87 3.90 -12.79
CA SER A 94 -0.72 4.79 -11.65
C SER A 94 0.75 4.97 -11.25
N THR A 95 1.17 6.21 -11.06
CA THR A 95 2.53 6.58 -10.67
C THR A 95 2.50 7.63 -9.55
N ARG A 96 3.62 7.77 -8.83
CA ARG A 96 3.83 8.84 -7.83
C ARG A 96 2.68 8.96 -6.82
N ILE A 97 2.27 7.83 -6.24
CA ILE A 97 1.19 7.82 -5.27
C ILE A 97 1.56 8.59 -4.00
N ASN A 98 0.60 9.33 -3.46
CA ASN A 98 0.68 9.92 -2.13
C ASN A 98 -0.68 9.81 -1.46
N MET A 99 -0.67 9.59 -0.15
CA MET A 99 -1.86 9.58 0.69
C MET A 99 -1.73 10.70 1.71
N PHE A 100 -2.80 11.46 1.93
CA PHE A 100 -2.85 12.42 3.02
C PHE A 100 -4.23 12.47 3.65
N VAL A 101 -4.29 13.01 4.85
CA VAL A 101 -5.53 13.17 5.61
C VAL A 101 -5.85 14.65 5.64
N LYS A 102 -7.11 15.00 5.38
CA LYS A 102 -7.63 16.33 5.63
C LYS A 102 -9.03 16.19 6.21
N GLU A 103 -9.26 16.88 7.32
CA GLU A 103 -10.50 16.76 8.11
C GLU A 103 -10.73 15.29 8.50
N SER A 104 -11.83 14.69 8.06
CA SER A 104 -12.20 13.29 8.31
C SER A 104 -12.09 12.41 7.05
N ALA A 105 -11.34 12.85 6.05
CA ALA A 105 -11.19 12.14 4.77
C ALA A 105 -9.73 11.79 4.46
N ILE A 106 -9.55 10.61 3.86
CA ILE A 106 -8.29 10.16 3.28
C ILE A 106 -8.30 10.48 1.79
N TYR A 107 -7.34 11.28 1.36
CA TYR A 107 -7.14 11.61 -0.05
C TYR A 107 -5.99 10.78 -0.62
N VAL A 108 -6.20 10.23 -1.81
CA VAL A 108 -5.16 9.52 -2.56
C VAL A 108 -4.93 10.23 -3.88
N VAL A 109 -3.70 10.71 -4.08
CA VAL A 109 -3.30 11.37 -5.32
C VAL A 109 -2.31 10.50 -6.08
N ALA A 110 -2.46 10.45 -7.39
CA ALA A 110 -1.54 9.77 -8.28
C ALA A 110 -1.39 10.54 -9.59
N ALA A 111 -0.27 10.35 -10.25
CA ALA A 111 -0.10 10.77 -11.64
C ALA A 111 -0.29 9.54 -12.53
N SER A 112 -1.16 9.63 -13.53
CA SER A 112 -1.24 8.58 -14.55
C SER A 112 -0.24 8.88 -15.68
N GLY A 113 0.31 7.84 -16.30
CA GLY A 113 1.19 7.97 -17.47
C GLY A 113 0.46 8.24 -18.80
N GLY A 114 -0.85 8.45 -18.79
CA GLY A 114 -1.64 8.74 -19.97
C GLY A 114 -1.51 10.21 -20.41
N VAL A 115 -1.62 10.46 -21.71
CA VAL A 115 -1.70 11.82 -22.27
C VAL A 115 -3.03 12.43 -21.79
N ASN A 116 -3.00 13.15 -20.66
CA ASN A 116 -4.00 14.07 -20.08
C ASN A 116 -4.58 13.77 -18.69
N ASP A 117 -4.27 12.66 -18.02
CA ASP A 117 -5.01 12.32 -16.79
C ASP A 117 -4.23 12.60 -15.49
N ARG A 118 -4.51 13.77 -14.89
CA ARG A 118 -4.28 14.04 -13.47
C ARG A 118 -5.55 13.69 -12.71
N GLU A 119 -5.81 12.40 -12.54
CA GLU A 119 -6.93 11.97 -11.70
C GLU A 119 -6.57 12.13 -10.22
N VAL A 120 -7.32 12.99 -9.53
CA VAL A 120 -7.43 13.01 -8.08
C VAL A 120 -8.62 12.14 -7.75
N LEU A 121 -8.39 10.99 -7.13
CA LEU A 121 -9.46 10.14 -6.64
C LEU A 121 -9.75 10.56 -5.18
N PHE A 122 -11.01 10.90 -4.93
CA PHE A 122 -11.51 11.41 -3.65
C PHE A 122 -11.58 10.34 -2.57
#